data_AF-A0A838K2N6-F1
#
_entry.id   AF-A0A838K2N6-F1
#
_cell.length_a   1.000
_cell.length_b   1.000
_cell.length_c   1.000
_cell.angle_alpha   90.00
_cell.angle_beta   90.00
_cell.angle_gamma   90.00
#
_symmetry.space_group_name_H-M   'P 1'
#
loop_
_entity.id
_entity.type
_entity.pdbx_description
1 polymer ?
#
loop_
_entity_poly.entity_id
_entity_poly.type
_entity_poly.pdbx_seq_one_letter_code
_entity_poly.pdbx_strand_id
1 'polypeptide(L)'
;RLLEIDPDLSDFNYAGESYDAAVIIALAAIAADSDAGEAIGEEITGVTREGTKCTDFEECSGLLEDGEDIDYDGITGPIDLDDAGDPTSASFAVLEFNAQNMLGDDPEFRQAEAAEQG
;
A
#
# COMPACT_ATOMS: atom_id res chain seq x y z
N ARG A 1 2.50 -16.65 -3.68
CA ARG A 1 1.59 -15.71 -4.41
C ARG A 1 0.22 -16.35 -4.62
N LEU A 2 -0.86 -15.56 -4.79
CA LEU A 2 -2.24 -16.08 -4.76
C LEU A 2 -2.53 -17.22 -5.75
N LEU A 3 -2.08 -17.11 -7.00
CA LEU A 3 -2.26 -18.15 -8.03
C LEU A 3 -1.53 -19.48 -7.73
N GLU A 4 -0.56 -19.49 -6.82
CA GLU A 4 0.09 -20.72 -6.36
C GLU A 4 -0.79 -21.50 -5.37
N ILE A 5 -1.74 -20.82 -4.72
CA ILE A 5 -2.70 -21.40 -3.78
C ILE A 5 -3.98 -21.79 -4.51
N ASP A 6 -4.51 -20.89 -5.34
CA ASP A 6 -5.68 -21.13 -6.17
C ASP A 6 -5.39 -20.71 -7.62
N PRO A 7 -5.03 -21.67 -8.50
CA PRO A 7 -4.72 -21.38 -9.89
C PRO A 7 -5.94 -20.97 -10.72
N ASP A 8 -7.16 -21.21 -10.21
CA ASP A 8 -8.41 -20.85 -10.88
C ASP A 8 -8.94 -19.47 -10.42
N LEU A 9 -8.21 -18.76 -9.54
CA LEU A 9 -8.57 -17.42 -9.09
C LEU A 9 -8.59 -16.43 -10.26
N SER A 10 -9.75 -15.83 -10.50
CA SER A 10 -9.97 -14.88 -11.59
C SER A 10 -10.18 -13.44 -11.13
N ASP A 11 -10.26 -13.20 -9.82
CA ASP A 11 -10.54 -11.89 -9.24
C ASP A 11 -9.49 -11.57 -8.17
N PHE A 12 -8.85 -10.41 -8.31
CA PHE A 12 -7.78 -9.91 -7.43
C PHE A 12 -8.15 -8.59 -6.75
N ASN A 13 -9.40 -8.15 -6.86
CA ASN A 13 -9.85 -6.89 -6.28
C ASN A 13 -9.50 -6.82 -4.79
N TYR A 14 -8.91 -5.71 -4.37
CA TYR A 14 -8.48 -5.43 -2.99
C TYR A 14 -7.38 -6.33 -2.43
N ALA A 15 -6.86 -7.29 -3.21
CA ALA A 15 -5.87 -8.23 -2.70
C ALA A 15 -4.51 -7.58 -2.45
N GLY A 16 -4.09 -6.65 -3.33
CA GLY A 16 -2.86 -5.88 -3.14
C GLY A 16 -2.98 -4.93 -1.96
N GLU A 17 -4.10 -4.21 -1.89
CA GLU A 17 -4.41 -3.23 -0.84
C GLU A 17 -4.47 -3.91 0.54
N SER A 18 -5.06 -5.10 0.61
CA SER A 18 -5.11 -5.88 1.85
C SER A 18 -3.73 -6.39 2.28
N TYR A 19 -2.86 -6.73 1.32
CA TYR A 19 -1.49 -7.13 1.61
C TYR A 19 -0.69 -5.93 2.14
N ASP A 20 -0.73 -4.80 1.43
CA ASP A 20 0.00 -3.59 1.83
C ASP A 20 -0.47 -3.10 3.20
N ALA A 21 -1.77 -3.09 3.48
CA ALA A 21 -2.29 -2.74 4.81
C ALA A 21 -1.74 -3.65 5.93
N ALA A 22 -1.63 -4.96 5.68
CA ALA A 22 -1.06 -5.88 6.67
C ALA A 22 0.44 -5.64 6.88
N VAL A 23 1.18 -5.31 5.82
CA VAL A 23 2.61 -4.97 5.89
C VAL A 23 2.82 -3.66 6.65
N ILE A 24 2.05 -2.62 6.34
CA ILE A 24 2.11 -1.32 7.04
C ILE A 24 1.90 -1.49 8.54
N ILE A 25 0.88 -2.26 8.96
CA ILE A 25 0.63 -2.54 10.39
C ILE A 25 1.83 -3.24 11.04
N ALA A 26 2.45 -4.20 10.33
CA ALA A 26 3.61 -4.92 10.85
C ALA A 26 4.85 -4.02 10.98
N LEU A 27 5.13 -3.18 9.98
CA LEU A 27 6.24 -2.24 9.99
C LEU A 27 6.05 -1.16 11.07
N ALA A 28 4.84 -0.62 11.21
CA ALA A 28 4.51 0.34 12.26
C ALA A 28 4.71 -0.25 13.67
N ALA A 29 4.39 -1.53 13.87
CA ALA A 29 4.66 -2.22 15.13
C ALA A 29 6.16 -2.38 15.43
N ILE A 30 6.98 -2.60 14.40
CA ILE A 30 8.45 -2.65 14.53
C ILE A 30 9.00 -1.27 14.86
N ALA A 31 8.58 -0.23 14.13
CA ALA A 31 8.98 1.15 14.37
C ALA A 31 8.62 1.62 15.79
N ALA A 32 7.42 1.25 16.27
CA ALA A 32 6.95 1.57 17.62
C ALA A 32 7.63 0.75 18.74
N ASP A 33 8.36 -0.33 18.41
CA ASP A 33 8.83 -1.35 19.35
C ASP A 33 7.69 -1.80 20.31
N SER A 34 6.49 -2.02 19.76
CA SER A 34 5.28 -2.21 20.55
C SER A 34 4.20 -3.03 19.83
N ASP A 35 3.42 -3.77 20.62
CA ASP A 35 2.18 -4.44 20.17
C ASP A 35 0.91 -3.67 20.62
N ALA A 36 1.08 -2.51 21.25
CA ALA A 36 -0.04 -1.67 21.68
C ALA A 36 -0.62 -0.91 20.49
N GLY A 37 -1.93 -1.07 20.24
CA GLY A 37 -2.59 -0.46 19.07
C GLY A 37 -2.50 1.07 18.99
N GLU A 38 -2.41 1.76 20.13
CA GLU A 38 -2.19 3.21 20.16
C GLU A 38 -0.79 3.58 19.63
N ALA A 39 0.25 2.89 20.09
CA ALA A 39 1.63 3.11 19.64
C ALA A 39 1.81 2.74 18.16
N ILE A 40 1.21 1.63 17.71
CA ILE A 40 1.21 1.24 16.29
C ILE A 40 0.54 2.34 15.45
N GLY A 41 -0.61 2.83 15.91
CA GLY A 41 -1.38 3.86 15.19
C GLY A 41 -0.61 5.16 14.98
N GLU A 42 0.27 5.53 15.91
CA GLU A 42 1.13 6.72 15.80
C GLU A 42 2.19 6.58 14.69
N GLU A 43 2.61 5.36 14.36
CA GLU A 43 3.66 5.09 13.37
C GLU A 43 3.12 4.76 11.96
N ILE A 44 1.82 4.47 11.80
CA ILE A 44 1.22 4.03 10.51
C ILE A 44 1.57 4.98 9.37
N THR A 45 1.46 6.28 9.60
CA THR A 45 1.77 7.28 8.57
C THR A 45 3.26 7.40 8.32
N GLY A 46 4.07 7.34 9.39
CA GLY A 46 5.52 7.50 9.33
C GLY A 46 6.19 6.43 8.47
N VAL A 47 5.75 5.17 8.57
CA VAL A 47 6.34 4.08 7.78
C VAL A 47 5.98 4.11 6.28
N THR A 48 5.18 5.08 5.83
CA THR A 48 4.67 5.17 4.44
C THR A 48 5.07 6.45 3.73
N ARG A 49 5.89 7.29 4.37
CA ARG A 49 6.34 8.56 3.81
C ARG A 49 7.67 8.94 4.42
N GLU A 50 8.47 9.71 3.69
CA GLU A 50 9.77 10.19 4.16
C GLU A 50 10.74 9.02 4.51
N GLY A 51 12.04 9.28 4.63
CA GLY A 51 13.01 8.21 4.88
C GLY A 51 13.41 7.39 3.64
N THR A 52 13.91 6.18 3.88
CA THR A 52 14.50 5.32 2.84
C THR A 52 13.41 4.47 2.16
N LYS A 53 13.25 4.66 0.85
CA LYS A 53 12.31 3.85 0.05
C LYS A 53 12.66 2.37 0.08
N CYS A 54 11.66 1.55 0.38
CA CYS A 54 11.72 0.09 0.38
C CYS A 54 10.40 -0.48 -0.12
N THR A 55 10.41 -1.71 -0.65
CA THR A 55 9.26 -2.23 -1.43
C THR A 55 8.70 -3.56 -0.96
N ASP A 56 9.36 -4.20 0.00
CA ASP A 56 8.85 -5.40 0.64
C ASP A 56 9.16 -5.41 2.14
N PHE A 57 8.46 -6.29 2.85
CA PHE A 57 8.58 -6.37 4.30
C PHE A 57 9.99 -6.72 4.77
N GLU A 58 10.72 -7.59 4.06
CA GLU A 58 12.06 -8.03 4.47
C GLU A 58 13.05 -6.86 4.40
N GLU A 59 13.01 -6.10 3.30
CA GLU A 59 13.82 -4.90 3.12
C GLU A 59 13.47 -3.82 4.16
N CYS A 60 12.19 -3.48 4.29
CA CYS A 60 11.75 -2.41 5.19
C CYS A 60 11.98 -2.73 6.66
N SER A 61 11.72 -3.97 7.08
CA SER A 61 11.96 -4.38 8.48
C SER A 61 13.45 -4.37 8.82
N GLY A 62 14.33 -4.77 7.88
CA GLY A 62 15.77 -4.68 8.07
C GLY A 62 16.26 -3.25 8.27
N LEU A 63 15.73 -2.29 7.50
CA LEU A 63 16.05 -0.87 7.67
C LEU A 63 15.61 -0.33 9.05
N LEU A 64 14.40 -0.70 9.50
CA LEU A 64 13.92 -0.36 10.84
C LEU A 64 14.79 -0.97 11.95
N GLU A 65 15.25 -2.21 11.78
CA GLU A 65 16.17 -2.89 12.72
C GLU A 65 17.54 -2.20 12.79
N ASP A 66 18.01 -1.62 11.69
CA ASP A 66 19.22 -0.81 11.62
C ASP A 66 19.02 0.63 12.16
N GLY A 67 17.79 0.98 12.57
CA GLY A 67 17.40 2.27 13.13
C GLY A 67 17.20 3.37 12.10
N GLU A 68 16.98 2.99 10.84
CA GLU A 68 16.60 3.92 9.77
C GLU A 68 15.10 4.18 9.75
N ASP A 69 14.73 5.31 9.16
CA ASP A 69 13.35 5.65 8.82
C ASP A 69 13.02 5.13 7.42
N ILE A 70 11.77 4.79 7.15
CA ILE A 70 11.38 4.08 5.91
C ILE A 70 10.19 4.72 5.19
N ASP A 71 10.21 4.58 3.87
CA ASP A 71 9.12 4.95 2.97
C ASP A 71 8.65 3.67 2.25
N TYR A 72 7.63 2.99 2.80
CA TYR A 72 7.11 1.76 2.21
C TYR A 72 6.25 2.01 0.97
N ASP A 73 6.77 1.66 -0.20
CA ASP A 73 6.06 1.62 -1.48
C ASP A 73 5.66 0.16 -1.81
N GLY A 74 4.42 -0.20 -1.50
CA GLY A 74 3.93 -1.57 -1.58
C GLY A 74 3.58 -2.10 -2.97
N ILE A 75 2.87 -3.22 -3.01
CA ILE A 75 2.45 -3.88 -4.25
C ILE A 75 1.52 -2.97 -5.07
N THR A 76 0.75 -2.12 -4.40
CA THR A 76 -0.20 -1.20 -5.03
C THR A 76 0.43 0.12 -5.51
N GLY A 77 1.73 0.31 -5.27
CA GLY A 77 2.48 1.51 -5.62
C GLY A 77 2.72 2.41 -4.40
N PRO A 78 3.01 3.70 -4.63
CA PRO A 78 3.25 4.65 -3.54
C PRO A 78 2.03 4.78 -2.64
N ILE A 79 2.28 4.70 -1.33
CA ILE A 79 1.22 4.75 -0.32
C ILE A 79 1.03 6.18 0.19
N ASP A 80 2.13 6.83 0.63
CA ASP A 80 2.19 8.24 1.02
C ASP A 80 0.93 8.72 1.77
N LEU A 81 0.61 8.10 2.92
CA LEU A 81 -0.58 8.49 3.70
C LEU A 81 -0.39 9.89 4.29
N ASP A 82 -1.42 10.74 4.29
CA ASP A 82 -1.41 12.04 4.99
C ASP A 82 -1.69 11.92 6.49
N ASP A 83 -1.69 13.03 7.23
CA ASP A 83 -1.89 13.04 8.69
C ASP A 83 -3.26 12.52 9.13
N ALA A 84 -4.24 12.49 8.22
CA ALA A 84 -5.55 11.87 8.47
C ALA A 84 -5.54 10.37 8.16
N GLY A 85 -4.47 9.85 7.56
CA GLY A 85 -4.33 8.47 7.10
C GLY A 85 -4.89 8.26 5.69
N ASP A 86 -5.13 9.33 4.92
CA ASP A 86 -5.63 9.22 3.55
C ASP A 86 -4.46 9.10 2.55
N PRO A 87 -4.53 8.19 1.56
CA PRO A 87 -3.49 8.10 0.54
C PRO A 87 -3.42 9.37 -0.29
N THR A 88 -2.23 9.95 -0.42
CA THR A 88 -2.01 11.17 -1.21
C THR A 88 -1.77 10.88 -2.69
N SER A 89 -1.56 9.63 -3.07
CA SER A 89 -1.51 9.20 -4.46
C SER A 89 -2.38 7.97 -4.67
N ALA A 90 -2.99 7.85 -5.85
CA ALA A 90 -3.80 6.68 -6.19
C ALA A 90 -3.77 6.41 -7.69
N SER A 91 -3.70 5.13 -8.04
CA SER A 91 -3.88 4.63 -9.40
C SER A 91 -5.31 4.16 -9.59
N PHE A 92 -6.02 4.76 -10.55
CA PHE A 92 -7.41 4.44 -10.87
C PHE A 92 -7.52 3.73 -12.21
N ALA A 93 -8.22 2.60 -12.25
CA ALA A 93 -8.60 1.95 -13.49
C ALA A 93 -9.78 2.66 -14.16
N VAL A 94 -9.62 3.06 -15.41
CA VAL A 94 -10.71 3.49 -16.29
C VAL A 94 -11.26 2.27 -17.00
N LEU A 95 -12.47 1.88 -16.62
CA LEU A 95 -13.18 0.73 -17.18
C LEU A 95 -14.24 1.18 -18.19
N GLU A 96 -14.25 0.57 -19.37
CA GLU A 96 -15.23 0.83 -20.41
C GLU A 96 -16.18 -0.35 -20.59
N PHE A 97 -17.46 -0.05 -20.85
CA PHE A 97 -18.43 -1.07 -21.26
C PHE A 97 -18.33 -1.31 -22.78
N ASN A 98 -18.20 -2.57 -23.18
CA ASN A 98 -18.25 -2.97 -24.58
C ASN A 98 -19.70 -3.00 -25.12
N ALA A 99 -19.84 -3.28 -26.43
CA ALA A 99 -21.14 -3.34 -27.10
C ALA A 99 -22.09 -4.42 -26.56
N GLN A 100 -21.58 -5.37 -25.77
CA GLN A 100 -22.34 -6.42 -25.09
C GLN A 100 -22.71 -6.03 -23.66
N ASN A 101 -22.44 -4.78 -23.25
CA ASN A 101 -22.66 -4.26 -21.90
C ASN A 101 -21.87 -5.03 -20.82
N MET A 102 -20.65 -5.45 -21.17
CA MET A 102 -19.67 -6.07 -20.27
C MET A 102 -18.48 -5.11 -20.11
N LEU A 103 -17.80 -5.13 -18.96
CA LEU A 103 -16.55 -4.40 -18.79
C LEU A 103 -15.48 -4.97 -19.75
N GLY A 104 -14.64 -4.10 -20.31
CA GLY A 104 -13.48 -4.50 -21.09
C GLY A 104 -12.37 -5.10 -20.21
N ASP A 105 -11.58 -6.01 -20.78
CA ASP A 105 -10.54 -6.76 -20.06
C ASP A 105 -9.18 -6.03 -19.99
N ASP A 106 -9.09 -4.83 -20.57
CA ASP A 106 -7.84 -4.03 -20.65
C ASP A 106 -8.09 -2.61 -20.10
N PRO A 107 -8.11 -2.45 -18.76
CA PRO A 107 -8.30 -1.14 -18.15
C PRO A 107 -7.09 -0.22 -18.38
N GLU A 108 -7.37 1.04 -18.74
CA GLU A 108 -6.36 2.09 -18.71
C GLU A 108 -6.19 2.56 -17.26
N PHE A 109 -4.97 2.51 -16.71
CA PHE A 109 -4.70 3.06 -15.38
C PHE A 109 -4.25 4.52 -15.46
N ARG A 110 -4.82 5.37 -14.61
CA ARG A 110 -4.44 6.78 -14.44
C ARG A 110 -4.01 7.03 -13.01
N GLN A 111 -2.87 7.69 -12.84
CA GLN A 111 -2.45 8.20 -11.54
C GLN A 111 -3.13 9.54 -11.26
N ALA A 112 -3.50 9.74 -10.00
CA ALA A 112 -3.84 11.05 -9.47
C ALA A 112 -3.08 11.26 -8.16
N GLU A 113 -2.67 12.50 -7.94
CA GLU A 113 -2.06 12.96 -6.70
C GLU A 113 -3.02 13.96 -6.04
N ALA A 114 -3.17 13.88 -4.73
CA ALA A 114 -3.89 14.87 -3.95
C ALA A 114 -3.14 16.21 -4.05
N ALA A 115 -3.87 17.30 -4.26
CA ALA A 115 -3.27 18.62 -4.19
C ALA A 115 -2.82 18.88 -2.74
N GLU A 116 -1.56 19.26 -2.55
CA GLU A 116 -0.99 19.58 -1.23
C GLU A 116 -1.94 20.54 -0.47
N GLN A 117 -2.51 20.07 0.64
CA GLN A 117 -3.30 20.92 1.53
C GLN A 117 -2.32 21.74 2.36
N GLY A 118 -1.97 22.93 1.85
CA GLY A 118 -1.08 23.89 2.52
C GLY A 118 -1.68 24.61 3.72
#